data_AF-A0A1W4XBU5-F1
#
_entry.id   AF-A0A1W4XBU5-F1
#
_cell.length_a   1.000
_cell.length_b   1.000
_cell.length_c   1.000
_cell.angle_alpha   90.00
_cell.angle_beta   90.00
_cell.angle_gamma   90.00
#
_symmetry.space_group_name_H-M   'P 1'
#
loop_
_entity.id
_entity.type
_entity.pdbx_description
1 polymer ?
#
loop_
_entity_poly.entity_id
_entity_poly.type
_entity_poly.pdbx_seq_one_letter_code
_entity_poly.pdbx_strand_id
1 'polypeptide(L)'
;MLLSGEKFKYSPAELQFYTSLASIVIQIPMSLLLVDLSDNAEKIDVSIILCYILNGIFFHFQSITAYVLMDYISPVTHSVANTAKRAFLIWLSVLMFGNPVTLLSGLGTTVVILGVLLYIKAQDYDDKVQTSRRKVRAI
;
A
#
# COMPACT_ATOMS: atom_id res chain seq x y z
N MET A 1 -14.76 9.77 -5.85
CA MET A 1 -13.78 8.67 -5.89
C MET A 1 -13.14 8.59 -7.26
N LEU A 2 -11.82 8.75 -7.36
CA LEU A 2 -11.10 8.63 -8.64
C LEU A 2 -11.13 7.20 -9.26
N LEU A 3 -11.60 6.21 -8.50
CA LEU A 3 -11.75 4.81 -8.92
C LEU A 3 -13.18 4.43 -9.32
N SER A 4 -14.13 5.36 -9.25
CA SER A 4 -15.52 5.14 -9.61
C SER A 4 -15.93 6.22 -10.61
N GLY A 5 -16.09 5.82 -11.87
CA GLY A 5 -16.72 6.69 -12.87
C GLY A 5 -18.16 6.99 -12.45
N GLU A 6 -18.70 8.13 -12.89
CA GLU A 6 -20.02 8.66 -12.49
C GLU A 6 -21.20 7.68 -12.66
N LYS A 7 -21.01 6.55 -13.36
CA LYS A 7 -22.01 5.51 -13.58
C LYS A 7 -21.95 4.32 -12.62
N PHE A 8 -20.82 4.06 -11.93
CA PHE A 8 -20.67 2.88 -11.06
C PHE A 8 -19.85 3.20 -9.83
N LYS A 9 -20.52 3.28 -8.67
CA LYS A 9 -19.90 3.51 -7.35
C LYS A 9 -19.63 2.19 -6.66
N TYR A 10 -18.41 1.70 -6.82
CA TYR A 10 -17.95 0.51 -6.10
C TYR A 10 -17.63 0.86 -4.66
N SER A 11 -18.17 0.10 -3.73
CA SER A 11 -17.76 0.12 -2.32
C SER A 11 -16.31 -0.38 -2.19
N PRO A 12 -15.51 0.13 -1.23
CA PRO A 12 -14.19 -0.43 -0.92
C PRO A 12 -14.18 -1.95 -0.74
N ALA A 13 -15.27 -2.51 -0.19
CA ALA A 13 -15.43 -3.95 -0.01
C ALA A 13 -15.67 -4.69 -1.35
N GLU A 14 -16.43 -4.09 -2.27
CA GLU A 14 -16.65 -4.67 -3.61
C GLU A 14 -15.35 -4.66 -4.41
N LEU A 15 -14.58 -3.56 -4.34
CA LEU A 15 -13.30 -3.45 -5.01
C LEU A 15 -12.29 -4.47 -4.48
N GLN A 16 -12.27 -4.69 -3.15
CA GLN A 16 -11.50 -5.77 -2.53
C GLN A 16 -11.95 -7.14 -3.03
N PHE A 17 -13.26 -7.38 -3.09
CA PHE A 17 -13.81 -8.67 -3.51
C PHE A 17 -13.41 -9.01 -4.95
N TYR A 18 -13.59 -8.06 -5.89
CA TYR A 18 -13.22 -8.27 -7.29
C TYR A 18 -11.71 -8.47 -7.48
N THR A 19 -10.88 -7.70 -6.79
CA THR A 19 -9.42 -7.84 -6.88
C THR A 19 -8.94 -9.15 -6.26
N SER A 20 -9.53 -9.59 -5.14
CA SER A 20 -9.25 -10.90 -4.56
C SER A 20 -9.66 -12.05 -5.49
N LEU A 21 -10.86 -11.97 -6.10
CA LEU A 21 -11.35 -13.00 -7.02
C LEU A 21 -10.44 -13.13 -8.24
N ALA A 22 -10.06 -11.99 -8.85
CA ALA A 22 -9.11 -11.97 -9.95
C ALA A 22 -7.73 -12.53 -9.54
N SER A 23 -7.27 -12.21 -8.33
CA SER A 23 -6.02 -12.75 -7.79
C SER A 23 -6.04 -14.27 -7.70
N ILE A 24 -7.14 -14.88 -7.25
CA ILE A 24 -7.25 -16.35 -7.17
C ILE A 24 -7.11 -17.00 -8.55
N VAL A 25 -7.80 -16.45 -9.56
CA VAL A 25 -7.78 -16.97 -10.94
C VAL A 25 -6.37 -16.92 -11.54
N ILE A 26 -5.60 -15.87 -11.25
CA ILE A 26 -4.23 -15.71 -11.77
C ILE A 26 -3.22 -16.50 -10.93
N GLN A 27 -3.40 -16.54 -9.61
CA GLN A 27 -2.40 -17.08 -8.69
C GLN A 27 -2.38 -18.61 -8.66
N ILE A 28 -3.52 -19.28 -8.83
CA ILE A 28 -3.56 -20.75 -8.90
C ILE A 28 -2.71 -21.31 -10.06
N PRO A 29 -2.90 -20.90 -11.33
CA PRO A 29 -2.09 -21.43 -12.43
C PRO A 29 -0.63 -21.00 -12.31
N MET A 30 -0.36 -19.77 -11.86
CA MET A 30 1.02 -19.30 -11.67
C MET A 30 1.75 -20.10 -10.58
N SER A 31 1.07 -20.43 -9.48
CA SER A 31 1.64 -21.24 -8.41
C SER A 31 1.95 -22.66 -8.87
N LEU A 32 1.10 -23.27 -9.70
CA LEU A 32 1.33 -24.63 -10.20
C LEU A 32 2.49 -24.71 -11.20
N LEU A 33 2.78 -23.62 -11.93
CA LEU A 33 3.88 -23.57 -12.90
C LEU A 33 5.22 -23.22 -12.27
N LEU A 34 5.26 -22.41 -11.20
CA LEU A 34 6.50 -21.91 -10.60
C LEU A 34 6.91 -22.61 -9.31
N VAL A 35 5.99 -23.29 -8.63
CA VAL A 35 6.28 -23.96 -7.35
C VAL A 35 6.42 -25.45 -7.59
N ASP A 36 7.64 -25.96 -7.39
CA ASP A 36 7.89 -27.40 -7.36
C ASP A 36 7.29 -28.01 -6.08
N LEU A 37 6.12 -28.63 -6.22
CA LEU A 37 5.37 -29.21 -5.10
C LEU A 37 6.10 -30.42 -4.47
N SER A 38 6.91 -31.14 -5.25
CA SER A 38 7.55 -32.39 -4.85
C SER A 38 8.64 -32.21 -3.78
N ASP A 39 9.35 -31.07 -3.76
CA ASP A 39 10.42 -30.79 -2.77
C ASP A 39 9.92 -30.05 -1.51
N ASN A 40 8.69 -29.51 -1.56
CA ASN A 40 8.17 -28.61 -0.53
C ASN A 40 7.06 -29.22 0.35
N ALA A 41 6.50 -30.37 -0.05
CA ALA A 41 5.41 -31.03 0.68
C ALA A 41 5.82 -31.53 2.08
N GLU A 42 7.08 -31.93 2.29
CA GLU A 42 7.57 -32.40 3.59
C GLU A 42 7.82 -31.29 4.62
N LYS A 43 7.74 -30.00 4.22
CA LYS A 43 8.02 -28.85 5.09
C LYS A 43 6.77 -28.10 5.58
N ILE A 44 5.57 -28.63 5.30
CA ILE A 44 4.32 -27.97 5.69
C ILE A 44 4.01 -28.29 7.16
N ASP A 45 4.47 -27.42 8.06
CA ASP A 45 4.13 -27.47 9.49
C ASP A 45 2.83 -26.68 9.77
N VAL A 46 2.10 -27.10 10.82
CA VAL A 46 0.87 -26.44 11.29
C VAL A 46 1.14 -24.98 11.68
N SER A 47 2.32 -24.70 12.23
CA SER A 47 2.77 -23.33 12.58
C SER A 47 2.81 -22.43 11.34
N ILE A 48 3.29 -22.95 10.21
CA ILE A 48 3.41 -22.22 8.95
C ILE A 48 2.02 -21.94 8.37
N ILE A 49 1.12 -22.93 8.40
CA ILE A 49 -0.28 -22.76 7.96
C ILE A 49 -0.95 -21.66 8.79
N LEU A 50 -0.78 -21.68 10.12
CA LEU A 50 -1.35 -20.66 10.99
C LEU A 50 -0.76 -19.27 10.71
N CYS A 51 0.55 -19.16 10.48
CA CYS A 51 1.18 -17.91 10.05
C CYS A 51 0.61 -17.40 8.71
N TYR A 52 0.35 -18.27 7.74
CA TYR A 52 -0.27 -17.88 6.47
C TYR A 52 -1.72 -17.39 6.65
N ILE A 53 -2.51 -18.07 7.47
CA ILE A 53 -3.88 -17.64 7.78
C ILE A 53 -3.87 -16.26 8.44
N LEU A 54 -3.03 -16.06 9.47
CA LEU A 54 -2.88 -14.76 10.12
C LEU A 54 -2.42 -13.69 9.13
N ASN A 55 -1.43 -13.99 8.30
CA ASN A 55 -0.95 -13.08 7.27
C ASN A 55 -2.07 -12.66 6.30
N GLY A 56 -2.89 -13.62 5.84
CA GLY A 56 -4.05 -13.36 4.99
C GLY A 56 -5.09 -12.45 5.66
N ILE A 57 -5.38 -12.66 6.95
CA ILE A 57 -6.28 -11.82 7.73
C ILE A 57 -5.74 -10.39 7.81
N PHE A 58 -4.49 -10.20 8.23
CA PHE A 58 -3.88 -8.87 8.32
C PHE A 58 -3.78 -8.18 6.95
N PHE A 59 -3.49 -8.93 5.91
CA PHE A 59 -3.47 -8.41 4.54
C PHE A 59 -4.85 -7.92 4.12
N HIS A 60 -5.92 -8.67 4.42
CA HIS A 60 -7.29 -8.27 4.13
C HIS A 60 -7.70 -6.98 4.86
N PHE A 61 -7.36 -6.86 6.14
CA PHE A 61 -7.59 -5.61 6.88
C PHE A 61 -6.81 -4.44 6.28
N GLN A 62 -5.53 -4.64 5.98
CA GLN A 62 -4.70 -3.62 5.36
C GLN A 62 -5.29 -3.14 4.02
N SER A 63 -5.73 -4.06 3.18
CA SER A 63 -6.23 -3.74 1.83
C SER A 63 -7.60 -3.06 1.88
N ILE A 64 -8.50 -3.47 2.78
CA ILE A 64 -9.75 -2.75 3.04
C ILE A 64 -9.47 -1.32 3.53
N THR A 65 -8.58 -1.14 4.51
CA THR A 65 -8.22 0.20 5.00
C THR A 65 -7.65 1.07 3.88
N ALA A 66 -6.81 0.51 3.00
CA ALA A 66 -6.27 1.22 1.84
C ALA A 66 -7.37 1.68 0.87
N TYR A 67 -8.33 0.81 0.55
CA TYR A 67 -9.44 1.16 -0.35
C TYR A 67 -10.38 2.19 0.26
N VAL A 68 -10.65 2.11 1.57
CA VAL A 68 -11.41 3.13 2.30
C VAL A 68 -10.65 4.47 2.26
N LEU A 69 -9.33 4.44 2.51
CA LEU A 69 -8.52 5.65 2.49
C LEU A 69 -8.52 6.31 1.10
N MET A 70 -8.43 5.53 0.02
CA MET A 70 -8.54 6.05 -1.35
C MET A 70 -9.91 6.69 -1.69
N ASP A 71 -10.94 6.52 -0.87
CA ASP A 71 -12.18 7.30 -0.99
C ASP A 71 -11.98 8.76 -0.53
N TYR A 72 -11.22 8.93 0.56
CA TYR A 72 -11.02 10.22 1.22
C TYR A 72 -9.82 11.01 0.68
N ILE A 73 -8.81 10.34 0.14
CA ILE A 73 -7.60 10.98 -0.40
C ILE A 73 -7.35 10.63 -1.86
N SER A 74 -6.55 11.46 -2.54
CA SER A 74 -6.14 11.17 -3.91
C SER A 74 -5.28 9.88 -3.97
N PRO A 75 -5.30 9.15 -5.10
CA PRO A 75 -4.46 7.97 -5.30
C PRO A 75 -2.97 8.31 -5.24
N VAL A 76 -2.60 9.56 -5.56
CA VAL A 76 -1.23 10.07 -5.45
C VAL A 76 -0.82 10.20 -3.98
N THR A 77 -1.66 10.80 -3.13
CA THR A 77 -1.41 10.89 -1.68
C THR A 77 -1.33 9.50 -1.06
N HIS A 78 -2.19 8.58 -1.49
CA HIS A 78 -2.13 7.19 -1.02
C HIS A 78 -0.80 6.51 -1.39
N SER A 79 -0.28 6.74 -2.60
CA SER A 79 1.02 6.20 -3.03
C SER A 79 2.19 6.76 -2.19
N VAL A 80 2.17 8.05 -1.87
CA VAL A 80 3.17 8.69 -1.00
C VAL A 80 3.08 8.12 0.42
N ALA A 81 1.87 7.99 0.98
CA ALA A 81 1.65 7.39 2.28
C ALA A 81 2.15 5.93 2.36
N ASN A 82 1.93 5.14 1.30
CA ASN A 82 2.42 3.77 1.20
C ASN A 82 3.97 3.71 1.18
N THR A 83 4.61 4.66 0.49
CA THR A 83 6.08 4.79 0.47
C THR A 83 6.62 5.11 1.87
N ALA A 84 5.98 6.04 2.59
CA ALA A 84 6.33 6.37 3.96
C ALA A 84 6.12 5.17 4.92
N LYS A 85 5.00 4.44 4.80
CA LYS A 85 4.73 3.22 5.57
C LYS A 85 5.85 2.19 5.36
N ARG A 86 6.29 1.99 4.11
CA ARG A 86 7.38 1.06 3.79
C ARG A 86 8.69 1.49 4.44
N ALA A 87 9.06 2.77 4.36
CA ALA A 87 10.28 3.27 4.98
C ALA A 87 10.25 3.09 6.51
N PHE A 88 9.11 3.37 7.14
CA PHE A 88 8.93 3.13 8.58
C PHE A 88 9.14 1.66 8.95
N LEU A 89 8.57 0.71 8.18
CA LEU A 89 8.75 -0.72 8.43
C LEU A 89 10.20 -1.18 8.26
N ILE A 90 10.95 -0.60 7.32
CA ILE A 90 12.39 -0.90 7.16
C ILE A 90 13.14 -0.49 8.43
N TRP A 91 12.91 0.72 8.94
CA TRP A 91 13.55 1.18 10.17
C TRP A 91 13.14 0.37 11.39
N LEU A 92 11.86 0.03 11.51
CA LEU A 92 11.38 -0.83 12.58
C LEU A 92 12.08 -2.20 12.54
N SER A 93 12.24 -2.78 11.35
CA SER A 93 12.98 -4.03 11.17
C SER A 93 14.45 -3.90 11.59
N VAL A 94 15.13 -2.84 11.16
CA VAL A 94 16.51 -2.55 11.60
C VAL A 94 16.61 -2.45 13.12
N LEU A 95 15.69 -1.74 13.77
CA LEU A 95 15.69 -1.56 15.22
C LEU A 95 15.38 -2.85 15.97
N MET A 96 14.43 -3.66 15.49
CA MET A 96 14.05 -4.93 16.12
C MET A 96 15.13 -6.00 15.96
N PHE A 97 15.71 -6.12 14.76
CA PHE A 97 16.67 -7.19 14.43
C PHE A 97 18.13 -6.77 14.63
N GLY A 98 18.39 -5.50 14.92
CA GLY A 98 19.74 -4.98 15.13
C GLY A 98 20.64 -5.06 13.90
N ASN A 99 20.05 -5.10 12.69
CA ASN A 99 20.83 -5.26 11.46
C ASN A 99 21.70 -4.02 11.19
N PRO A 100 22.96 -4.19 10.75
CA PRO A 100 23.85 -3.07 10.47
C PRO A 100 23.28 -2.21 9.34
N VAL A 101 23.05 -0.93 9.63
CA VAL A 101 22.55 0.04 8.67
C VAL A 101 23.67 0.38 7.68
N THR A 102 23.48 0.00 6.41
CA THR A 102 24.40 0.38 5.34
C THR A 102 24.21 1.85 4.96
N LEU A 103 25.25 2.47 4.39
CA LEU A 103 25.17 3.85 3.88
C LEU A 103 24.02 4.03 2.87
N LEU A 104 23.71 2.98 2.10
CA LEU A 104 22.62 2.99 1.14
C LEU A 104 21.25 3.08 1.82
N SER A 105 21.05 2.41 2.96
CA SER A 105 19.83 2.53 3.78
C SER A 105 19.64 3.94 4.34
N GLY A 106 20.74 4.59 4.75
CA GLY A 106 20.73 5.99 5.20
C GLY A 106 20.37 6.97 4.08
N LEU A 107 20.96 6.79 2.90
CA LEU A 107 20.63 7.60 1.71
C LEU A 107 19.17 7.40 1.29
N GLY A 108 18.71 6.15 1.19
CA GLY A 108 17.32 5.84 0.83
C GLY A 108 16.31 6.47 1.79
N THR A 109 16.62 6.47 3.09
CA THR A 109 15.78 7.13 4.10
C THR A 109 15.71 8.63 3.90
N THR A 110 16.86 9.26 3.64
CA THR A 110 16.92 10.72 3.39
C THR A 110 16.08 11.09 2.17
N VAL A 111 16.18 10.30 1.09
CA VAL A 111 15.37 10.49 -0.13
C VAL A 111 13.87 10.37 0.17
N VAL A 112 13.45 9.37 0.96
CA VAL A 112 12.03 9.21 1.32
C VAL A 112 11.55 10.40 2.15
N ILE A 113 12.30 10.81 3.18
CA ILE A 113 11.93 11.96 4.02
C ILE A 113 11.80 13.22 3.16
N LEU A 114 12.79 13.49 2.30
CA LEU A 114 12.75 14.63 1.39
C LEU A 114 11.54 14.56 0.45
N GLY A 115 11.27 13.40 -0.15
CA GLY A 115 10.12 13.20 -1.04
C GLY A 115 8.78 13.48 -0.37
N VAL A 116 8.58 12.97 0.86
CA VAL A 116 7.36 13.20 1.64
C VAL A 116 7.23 14.67 2.03
N LEU A 117 8.30 15.32 2.47
CA LEU A 117 8.30 16.74 2.83
C LEU A 117 7.98 17.64 1.63
N LEU A 118 8.58 17.35 0.47
CA LEU A 118 8.30 18.06 -0.78
C LEU A 118 6.85 17.88 -1.21
N TYR A 119 6.30 16.66 -1.07
CA TYR A 119 4.91 16.39 -1.39
C TYR A 119 3.94 17.19 -0.50
N ILE A 120 4.17 17.21 0.82
CA ILE A 120 3.34 17.99 1.76
C ILE A 120 3.40 19.48 1.43
N LYS A 121 4.59 20.00 1.10
CA LYS A 121 4.78 21.39 0.65
C LYS A 121 4.04 21.69 -0.65
N ALA A 122 4.11 20.78 -1.63
CA ALA A 122 3.41 20.93 -2.90
C ALA A 122 1.88 20.93 -2.71
N GLN A 123 1.37 20.04 -1.86
CA GLN A 123 -0.05 19.96 -1.56
C GLN A 123 -0.56 21.24 -0.87
N ASP A 124 0.16 21.75 0.13
CA ASP A 124 -0.18 23.01 0.81
C ASP A 124 -0.15 24.22 -0.15
N TYR A 125 0.79 24.23 -1.10
CA TYR A 125 0.83 25.25 -2.14
C TYR A 125 -0.39 25.19 -3.06
N ASP A 126 -0.74 24.00 -3.55
CA ASP A 126 -1.92 23.80 -4.41
C ASP A 126 -3.22 24.21 -3.71
N ASP A 127 -3.39 23.86 -2.43
CA ASP A 127 -4.56 24.23 -1.63
C ASP A 127 -4.69 25.76 -1.48
N LYS A 128 -3.58 26.47 -1.27
CA LYS A 128 -3.53 27.94 -1.21
C LYS A 128 -3.85 28.60 -2.55
N VAL A 129 -3.31 28.07 -3.65
CA VAL A 129 -3.58 28.57 -5.00
C VAL A 129 -5.05 28.39 -5.37
N GLN A 130 -5.64 27.23 -5.08
CA GLN A 130 -7.06 26.97 -5.33
C GLN A 130 -7.97 27.91 -4.52
N THR A 131 -7.65 28.11 -3.23
CA THR A 131 -8.40 29.03 -2.36
C THR A 131 -8.36 30.46 -2.89
N SER A 132 -7.19 30.90 -3.36
CA SER A 132 -7.00 32.25 -3.94
C SER A 132 -7.78 32.41 -5.25
N ARG A 133 -7.72 31.42 -6.15
CA ARG A 133 -8.51 31.40 -7.39
C ARG A 133 -10.01 31.42 -7.13
N ARG A 134 -10.48 30.71 -6.10
CA ARG A 134 -11.91 30.67 -5.72
C ARG A 134 -12.41 32.02 -5.20
N LYS A 135 -11.58 32.77 -4.46
CA LYS A 135 -11.90 34.13 -4.01
C LYS A 135 -12.00 35.11 -5.19
N VAL A 136 -11.08 35.04 -6.15
CA VAL A 136 -11.10 35.91 -7.34
C VAL A 136 -12.33 35.66 -8.21
N ARG A 137 -12.81 34.41 -8.29
CA ARG A 137 -13.99 34.05 -9.10
C ARG A 137 -15.35 34.39 -8.46
N ALA A 138 -15.34 34.76 -7.17
CA ALA A 138 -16.55 35.09 -6.41
C ALA A 138 -16.81 36.61 -6.33
N ILE A 139 -15.95 37.42 -6.97
CA ILE A 139 -16.05 38.88 -7.14
C ILE A 139 -16.43 39.13 -8.60
#